data_AF-A0A3C1GQA6-F1
#
_entry.id   AF-A0A3C1GQA6-F1
#
_cell.length_a   1.000
_cell.length_b   1.000
_cell.length_c   1.000
_cell.angle_alpha   90.00
_cell.angle_beta   90.00
_cell.angle_gamma   90.00
#
_symmetry.space_group_name_H-M   'P 1'
#
loop_
_entity.id
_entity.type
_entity.pdbx_description
1 polymer ?
#
loop_
_entity_poly.entity_id
_entity_poly.type
_entity_poly.pdbx_seq_one_letter_code
_entity_poly.pdbx_strand_id
1 'polypeptide(L)'
;FLNTAKQQYEQENLRFVPEEWGMKRSGRDEDFMFLNIGPNHPSAHGAFRLVLQLDGEEVIDCIPDIGYHHRGAEKMAERQTW
;
A
#
# COMPACT_ATOMS: atom_id res chain seq x y z
N PHE A 1 -3.09 -22.57 18.00
CA PHE A 1 -4.45 -22.04 17.76
C PHE A 1 -4.31 -20.59 17.30
N LEU A 2 -4.81 -20.27 16.12
CA LEU A 2 -4.79 -18.90 15.58
C LEU A 2 -5.67 -18.01 16.47
N ASN A 3 -5.07 -17.03 17.13
CA ASN A 3 -5.80 -16.05 17.93
C ASN A 3 -6.48 -15.07 16.97
N THR A 4 -7.78 -15.27 16.71
CA THR A 4 -8.58 -14.45 15.80
C THR A 4 -8.48 -12.96 16.14
N ALA A 5 -8.36 -12.61 17.43
CA ALA A 5 -8.20 -11.22 17.85
C ALA A 5 -6.87 -10.62 17.40
N LYS A 6 -5.79 -11.42 17.37
CA LYS A 6 -4.49 -10.99 16.85
C LYS A 6 -4.54 -10.77 15.34
N GLN A 7 -5.21 -11.66 14.59
CA GLN A 7 -5.39 -11.48 13.15
C GLN A 7 -6.24 -10.25 12.82
N GLN A 8 -7.29 -9.98 13.61
CA GLN A 8 -8.14 -8.79 13.44
C GLN A 8 -7.31 -7.52 13.65
N TYR A 9 -6.53 -7.46 14.73
CA TYR A 9 -5.65 -6.33 15.03
C TYR A 9 -4.62 -6.08 13.92
N GLU A 10 -3.99 -7.14 13.40
CA GLU A 10 -3.05 -7.03 12.29
C GLU A 10 -3.76 -6.54 11.00
N GLN A 11 -4.98 -7.00 10.71
CA GLN A 11 -5.77 -6.49 9.58
C GLN A 11 -6.19 -5.03 9.75
N GLU A 12 -6.58 -4.61 10.95
CA GLU A 12 -6.95 -3.23 11.23
C GLU A 12 -5.76 -2.29 11.03
N ASN A 13 -4.56 -2.69 11.45
CA ASN A 13 -3.32 -1.92 11.23
C ASN A 13 -2.90 -1.86 9.74
N LEU A 14 -3.35 -2.81 8.92
CA LEU A 14 -3.12 -2.82 7.46
C LEU A 14 -4.15 -1.98 6.70
N ARG A 15 -5.17 -1.46 7.39
CA ARG A 15 -6.21 -0.65 6.77
C ARG A 15 -5.61 0.68 6.32
N PHE A 16 -5.73 0.96 5.03
CA PHE A 16 -5.29 2.21 4.46
C PHE A 16 -6.21 3.37 4.90
N VAL A 17 -5.63 4.44 5.42
CA VAL A 17 -6.32 5.69 5.79
C VAL A 17 -5.85 6.79 4.85
N PRO A 18 -6.69 7.23 3.88
CA PRO A 18 -6.29 8.22 2.88
C PRO A 18 -5.83 9.56 3.46
N GLU A 19 -6.44 9.98 4.57
CA GLU A 19 -6.21 11.28 5.20
C GLU A 19 -4.79 11.44 5.76
N GLU A 20 -4.17 10.34 6.21
CA GLU A 20 -2.77 10.34 6.69
C GLU A 20 -1.77 10.65 5.59
N TRP A 21 -2.16 10.42 4.34
CA TRP A 21 -1.34 10.66 3.15
C TRP A 21 -1.72 11.95 2.41
N GLY A 22 -2.64 12.75 2.98
CA GLY A 22 -3.10 14.00 2.36
C GLY A 22 -4.12 13.80 1.23
N MET A 23 -4.60 12.57 0.99
CA MET A 23 -5.62 12.30 -0.02
C MET A 23 -6.99 12.76 0.47
N LYS A 24 -7.68 13.54 -0.37
CA LYS A 24 -9.04 14.02 -0.09
C LYS A 24 -10.06 12.97 -0.51
N ARG A 25 -11.12 12.77 0.27
CA ARG A 25 -12.19 11.82 -0.08
C ARG A 25 -13.24 12.38 -1.03
N SER A 26 -13.42 13.69 -1.05
CA SER A 26 -14.34 14.38 -1.95
C SER A 26 -13.84 15.78 -2.28
N GLY A 27 -14.19 16.23 -3.47
CA GLY A 27 -14.04 17.61 -3.96
C GLY A 27 -15.32 18.43 -3.75
N ARG A 28 -15.44 19.53 -4.49
CA ARG A 28 -16.61 20.43 -4.40
C ARG A 28 -17.87 19.83 -5.05
N ASP A 29 -17.69 18.96 -6.05
CA ASP A 29 -18.75 18.37 -6.87
C ASP A 29 -18.51 16.87 -7.19
N GLU A 30 -17.42 16.27 -6.68
CA GLU A 30 -16.92 14.96 -7.11
C GLU A 30 -16.53 14.08 -5.91
N ASP A 31 -16.92 12.81 -5.96
CA ASP A 31 -16.56 11.79 -4.97
C ASP A 31 -15.40 10.94 -5.51
N PHE A 32 -14.27 10.94 -4.81
CA PHE A 32 -13.11 10.18 -5.24
C PHE A 32 -13.22 8.71 -4.86
N MET A 33 -12.84 7.84 -5.79
CA MET A 33 -12.77 6.40 -5.55
C MET A 33 -11.35 6.00 -5.17
N PHE A 34 -11.22 5.11 -4.18
CA PHE A 34 -9.93 4.55 -3.80
C PHE A 34 -9.82 3.10 -4.30
N LEU A 35 -8.88 2.86 -5.21
CA LEU A 35 -8.62 1.54 -5.76
C LEU A 35 -7.29 1.00 -5.20
N ASN A 36 -7.38 -0.15 -4.51
CA ASN A 36 -6.20 -0.86 -4.02
C ASN A 36 -5.79 -1.95 -5.01
N ILE A 37 -4.69 -1.72 -5.74
CA ILE A 37 -4.05 -2.72 -6.59
C ILE A 37 -3.05 -3.48 -5.73
N GLY A 38 -3.41 -4.71 -5.38
CA GLY A 38 -2.62 -5.54 -4.47
C GLY A 38 -1.35 -6.14 -5.09
N PRO A 39 -0.44 -6.67 -4.24
CA PRO A 39 0.87 -7.21 -4.66
C PRO A 39 0.81 -8.50 -5.48
N ASN A 40 -0.36 -9.15 -5.55
CA ASN A 40 -0.61 -10.32 -6.40
C ASN A 40 -1.32 -9.96 -7.70
N HIS A 41 -1.57 -8.68 -7.97
CA HIS A 41 -2.24 -8.27 -9.19
C HIS A 41 -1.34 -8.61 -10.40
N PRO A 42 -1.84 -9.32 -11.43
CA PRO A 42 -1.00 -9.82 -12.54
C PRO A 42 -0.34 -8.71 -13.36
N SER A 43 -0.86 -7.48 -13.30
CA SER A 43 -0.26 -6.30 -13.95
C SER A 43 0.82 -5.61 -13.12
N ALA A 44 1.10 -6.06 -11.89
CA ALA A 44 2.22 -5.58 -11.08
C ALA A 44 3.42 -6.52 -11.27
N HIS A 45 4.50 -6.04 -11.91
CA HIS A 45 5.75 -6.80 -11.96
C HIS A 45 6.40 -6.80 -10.57
N GLY A 46 6.27 -7.91 -9.85
CA GLY A 46 6.81 -8.08 -8.49
C GLY A 46 5.77 -7.85 -7.39
N ALA A 47 6.20 -7.95 -6.14
CA ALA A 47 5.34 -7.71 -4.98
C ALA A 47 5.24 -6.19 -4.72
N PHE A 48 4.25 -5.55 -5.35
CA PHE A 48 4.08 -4.10 -5.30
C PHE A 48 2.60 -3.76 -5.11
N ARG A 49 2.28 -2.96 -4.08
CA ARG A 49 0.93 -2.51 -3.82
C ARG A 49 0.79 -1.03 -4.17
N LEU A 50 -0.24 -0.69 -4.91
CA LEU A 50 -0.59 0.69 -5.24
C LEU A 50 -1.96 1.02 -4.67
N VAL A 51 -2.07 2.14 -3.99
CA VAL A 51 -3.36 2.72 -3.64
C VAL A 51 -3.58 3.95 -4.52
N LEU A 52 -4.58 3.87 -5.39
CA LEU A 52 -4.91 4.91 -6.36
C LEU A 52 -6.12 5.70 -5.88
N GLN A 53 -6.04 7.02 -6.00
CA GLN A 53 -7.17 7.92 -5.92
C GLN A 53 -7.64 8.22 -7.35
N LEU A 54 -8.88 7.89 -7.65
CA LEU A 54 -9.48 8.02 -8.96
C LEU A 54 -10.63 9.03 -8.93
N ASP A 55 -10.70 9.83 -9.99
CA ASP A 55 -11.91 10.55 -10.38
C ASP A 55 -12.43 9.93 -11.69
N GLY A 56 -13.44 9.08 -11.57
CA GLY A 56 -13.90 8.24 -12.68
C GLY A 56 -12.78 7.35 -13.25
N GLU A 57 -12.29 7.68 -14.45
CA GLU A 57 -11.20 6.97 -15.14
C GLU A 57 -9.84 7.69 -15.03
N GLU A 58 -9.80 8.88 -14.43
CA GLU A 58 -8.59 9.68 -14.26
C GLU A 58 -7.90 9.36 -12.92
N VAL A 59 -6.57 9.21 -12.95
CA VAL A 59 -5.77 9.03 -11.74
C VAL A 59 -5.38 10.40 -11.20
N ILE A 60 -5.89 10.75 -10.03
CA ILE A 60 -5.60 12.02 -9.35
C ILE A 60 -4.33 11.90 -8.51
N ASP A 61 -4.21 10.80 -7.77
CA ASP A 61 -3.06 10.56 -6.90
C ASP A 61 -2.79 9.06 -6.71
N CYS A 62 -1.59 8.73 -6.27
CA CYS A 62 -1.02 7.39 -6.29
C CYS A 62 -0.03 7.23 -5.13
N ILE A 63 -0.33 6.33 -4.20
CA ILE A 63 0.58 5.95 -3.12
C ILE A 63 1.14 4.56 -3.38
N PRO A 64 2.46 4.45 -3.62
CA PRO A 64 3.13 3.18 -3.66
C PRO A 64 3.45 2.68 -2.24
N ASP A 65 2.89 1.54 -1.88
CA ASP A 65 3.24 0.81 -0.67
C ASP A 65 4.38 -0.17 -1.01
N ILE A 66 5.58 0.13 -0.49
CA ILE A 66 6.85 -0.51 -0.83
C ILE A 66 7.43 -1.27 0.35
N GLY A 67 8.40 -2.15 0.07
CA GLY A 67 9.13 -2.88 1.11
C GLY A 67 8.79 -4.37 1.20
N TYR A 68 7.83 -4.86 0.42
CA TYR A 68 7.52 -6.30 0.29
C TYR A 68 8.72 -7.15 -0.16
N HIS A 69 9.68 -6.55 -0.86
CA HIS A 69 10.92 -7.20 -1.27
C HIS A 69 12.15 -6.76 -0.44
N HIS A 70 11.97 -5.96 0.62
CA HIS A 70 13.08 -5.53 1.44
C HIS A 70 13.71 -6.74 2.15
N ARG A 71 14.98 -7.04 1.83
CA ARG A 71 15.74 -8.16 2.41
C ARG A 71 16.86 -7.71 3.36
N GLY A 72 16.94 -6.42 3.70
CA GLY A 72 18.01 -5.90 4.54
C GLY A 72 19.39 -6.04 3.90
N ALA A 73 19.50 -5.81 2.59
CA ALA A 73 20.75 -5.96 1.85
C ALA A 73 21.89 -5.12 2.45
N GLU A 74 21.60 -3.88 2.85
CA GLU A 74 22.55 -3.00 3.54
C GLU A 74 23.07 -3.64 4.84
N LYS A 75 22.18 -4.25 5.62
CA LYS A 75 22.54 -4.93 6.87
C LYS A 75 23.40 -6.18 6.63
N MET A 76 23.11 -6.92 5.56
CA MET A 76 23.93 -8.07 5.16
C MET A 76 25.31 -7.62 4.71
N ALA A 77 25.39 -6.52 3.97
CA ALA A 77 26.65 -5.96 3.46
C ALA A 77 27.60 -5.53 4.58
N GLU A 78 27.10 -5.07 5.73
CA GLU A 78 27.95 -4.76 6.92
C GLU A 78 28.83 -5.95 7.36
N ARG A 79 28.42 -7.18 7.07
CA ARG A 79 29.14 -8.40 7.47
C ARG A 79 29.98 -9.00 6.35
N GLN A 80 29.95 -8.41 5.15
CA GLN A 80 30.69 -8.91 4.00
C GLN A 80 31.97 -8.09 3.79
N THR A 81 33.00 -8.77 3.29
CA THR A 81 34.21 -8.12 2.76
C THR A 81 34.03 -7.93 1.26
N TRP A 82 34.78 -6.98 0.70
CA TRP A 82 34.68 -6.56 -0.70
C TRP A 82 35.06 -7.66 -1.69
#